data_AF-A0A7C8Q9W4-F1
#
_entry.id   AF-A0A7C8Q9W4-F1
#
_cell.length_a   1.000
_cell.length_b   1.000
_cell.length_c   1.000
_cell.angle_alpha   90.00
_cell.angle_beta   90.00
_cell.angle_gamma   90.00
#
_symmetry.space_group_name_H-M   'P 1'
#
loop_
_entity.id
_entity.type
_entity.pdbx_description
1 polymer ?
#
loop_
_entity_poly.entity_id
_entity_poly.type
_entity_poly.pdbx_seq_one_letter_code
_entity_poly.pdbx_strand_id
1 'polypeptide(L)'
;MSARDISSGMLRPAGVGAYNLNAQAHDATMNLIDEVLKKGINVKEIFVDTVGTATTYQAKLQRRFPTTKVTVSKKADSLYPSVSVASICAKVTRDFALKESFNLASGGGEVPNTGSGYPGDPKSVAYLKGSMDTLFGWGCETRFSWSTTAELLKKDAEAVDWPDNDDEGNGDIGAFMSTSSAGNDVRYWFGKPATAAEL
;
A
#
# COMPACT_ATOMS: atom_id res chain seq x y z
N MET A 1 -8.14 2.41 -5.49
CA MET A 1 -6.92 1.72 -5.03
C MET A 1 -5.82 1.96 -6.06
N SER A 2 -4.97 2.93 -5.78
CA SER A 2 -3.78 3.27 -6.58
C SER A 2 -2.59 2.36 -6.25
N ALA A 3 -1.53 2.40 -7.05
CA ALA A 3 -0.28 1.69 -6.72
C ALA A 3 0.37 2.23 -5.43
N ARG A 4 0.18 3.51 -5.14
CA ARG A 4 0.54 4.13 -3.86
C ARG A 4 -0.27 3.57 -2.68
N ASP A 5 -1.59 3.39 -2.83
CA ASP A 5 -2.44 2.78 -1.78
C ASP A 5 -1.97 1.35 -1.48
N ILE A 6 -1.65 0.59 -2.53
CA ILE A 6 -1.16 -0.79 -2.40
C ILE A 6 0.18 -0.81 -1.65
N SER A 7 1.12 0.04 -2.07
CA SER A 7 2.46 0.10 -1.50
C SER A 7 2.43 0.54 -0.04
N SER A 8 1.71 1.63 0.25
CA SER A 8 1.55 2.15 1.63
C SER A 8 0.81 1.18 2.54
N GLY A 9 -0.12 0.39 2.01
CA GLY A 9 -0.78 -0.66 2.78
C GLY A 9 0.17 -1.82 3.10
N MET A 10 1.00 -2.25 2.16
CA MET A 10 1.91 -3.40 2.35
C MET A 10 3.18 -3.05 3.13
N LEU A 11 3.69 -1.83 2.99
CA LEU A 11 4.92 -1.32 3.62
C LEU A 11 4.60 -0.55 4.92
N ARG A 12 3.60 -0.99 5.68
CA ARG A 12 3.29 -0.39 6.98
C ARG A 12 4.41 -0.65 7.98
N PRO A 13 4.66 0.28 8.93
CA PRO A 13 5.60 0.04 10.02
C PRO A 13 5.24 -1.22 10.81
N ALA A 14 6.25 -1.96 11.29
CA ALA A 14 6.08 -3.24 11.96
C ALA A 14 5.06 -3.19 13.13
N GLY A 15 5.05 -2.08 13.88
CA GLY A 15 4.13 -1.88 15.02
C GLY A 15 2.65 -1.68 14.68
N VAL A 16 2.29 -1.44 13.41
CA VAL A 16 0.89 -1.22 12.97
C VAL A 16 0.23 -2.53 12.50
N GLY A 17 1.03 -3.57 12.27
CA GLY A 17 0.58 -4.88 11.78
C GLY A 17 0.55 -4.97 10.24
N ALA A 18 0.82 -6.19 9.74
CA ALA A 18 0.93 -6.46 8.32
C ALA A 18 -0.43 -6.34 7.61
N TYR A 19 -0.51 -5.49 6.58
CA TYR A 19 -1.70 -5.36 5.73
C TYR A 19 -1.39 -5.80 4.30
N ASN A 20 -1.35 -7.13 4.14
CA ASN A 20 -1.01 -7.79 2.89
C ASN A 20 -2.04 -7.54 1.78
N LEU A 21 -1.66 -7.89 0.55
CA LEU A 21 -2.47 -7.66 -0.64
C LEU A 21 -3.84 -8.37 -0.58
N ASN A 22 -3.92 -9.56 0.00
CA ASN A 22 -5.19 -10.29 0.11
C ASN A 22 -6.14 -9.59 1.08
N ALA A 23 -5.64 -9.08 2.20
CA ALA A 23 -6.44 -8.29 3.14
C ALA A 23 -6.96 -7.02 2.45
N GLN A 24 -6.08 -6.29 1.74
CA GLN A 24 -6.46 -5.12 0.94
C GLN A 24 -7.55 -5.42 -0.09
N ALA A 25 -7.41 -6.52 -0.83
CA ALA A 25 -8.39 -6.93 -1.84
C ALA A 25 -9.75 -7.32 -1.21
N HIS A 26 -9.74 -8.03 -0.08
CA HIS A 26 -10.95 -8.41 0.64
C HIS A 26 -11.69 -7.18 1.16
N ASP A 27 -10.97 -6.24 1.77
CA ASP A 27 -11.58 -5.05 2.35
C ASP A 27 -12.12 -4.10 1.26
N ALA A 28 -11.41 -3.98 0.13
CA ALA A 28 -11.92 -3.25 -1.04
C ALA A 28 -13.21 -3.88 -1.60
N THR A 29 -13.28 -5.21 -1.66
CA THR A 29 -14.48 -5.94 -2.10
C THR A 29 -15.66 -5.70 -1.14
N MET A 30 -15.41 -5.79 0.17
CA MET A 30 -16.43 -5.53 1.19
C MET A 30 -16.95 -4.10 1.11
N ASN A 31 -16.05 -3.12 0.98
CA ASN A 31 -16.44 -1.72 0.84
C ASN A 31 -17.32 -1.49 -0.39
N LEU A 32 -17.00 -2.13 -1.53
CA LEU A 32 -17.83 -2.03 -2.73
C LEU A 32 -19.25 -2.57 -2.49
N ILE A 33 -19.37 -3.73 -1.83
CA ILE A 33 -20.66 -4.33 -1.48
C ILE A 33 -21.42 -3.42 -0.50
N ASP A 34 -20.77 -2.89 0.53
CA ASP A 34 -21.35 -1.96 1.50
C ASP A 34 -21.93 -0.73 0.80
N GLU A 35 -21.19 -0.13 -0.15
CA GLU A 35 -21.66 1.03 -0.91
C GLU A 35 -22.89 0.72 -1.78
N VAL A 36 -22.97 -0.48 -2.36
CA VAL A 36 -24.16 -0.92 -3.11
C VAL A 36 -25.37 -1.07 -2.17
N LEU A 37 -25.17 -1.67 -1.00
CA LEU A 37 -26.23 -1.84 0.00
C LEU A 37 -26.73 -0.50 0.56
N LYS A 38 -25.81 0.44 0.83
CA LYS A 38 -26.14 1.80 1.30
C LYS A 38 -26.99 2.58 0.30
N LYS A 39 -26.86 2.30 -1.01
CA LYS A 39 -27.71 2.87 -2.06
C LYS A 39 -29.14 2.34 -2.06
N GLY A 40 -29.50 1.43 -1.15
CA GLY A 40 -30.85 0.86 -1.04
C GLY A 40 -31.14 -0.22 -2.08
N ILE A 41 -30.11 -0.73 -2.76
CA ILE A 41 -30.28 -1.82 -3.73
C ILE A 41 -30.54 -3.12 -2.96
N ASN A 42 -31.64 -3.79 -3.28
CA ASN A 42 -32.04 -5.06 -2.66
C ASN A 42 -31.22 -6.23 -3.23
N VAL A 43 -29.98 -6.36 -2.76
CA VAL A 43 -29.09 -7.46 -3.13
C VAL A 43 -29.59 -8.75 -2.46
N LYS A 44 -29.75 -9.83 -3.23
CA LYS A 44 -30.15 -11.16 -2.73
C LYS A 44 -28.99 -12.16 -2.73
N GLU A 45 -28.23 -12.17 -3.81
CA GLU A 45 -27.12 -13.09 -4.01
C GLU A 45 -25.86 -12.30 -4.41
N ILE A 46 -24.72 -12.71 -3.86
CA ILE A 46 -23.41 -12.13 -4.13
C ILE A 46 -22.51 -13.25 -4.65
N PHE A 47 -21.92 -13.04 -5.82
CA PHE A 47 -20.98 -13.96 -6.45
C PHE A 47 -19.61 -13.29 -6.52
N VAL A 48 -18.57 -13.97 -6.04
CA VAL A 48 -17.20 -13.43 -5.99
C VAL A 48 -16.21 -14.43 -6.58
N ASP A 49 -15.35 -13.94 -7.48
CA ASP A 49 -14.22 -14.71 -8.00
C ASP A 49 -13.04 -14.67 -7.02
N THR A 50 -12.32 -15.79 -6.87
CA THR A 50 -11.13 -15.85 -6.02
C THR A 50 -10.01 -16.65 -6.67
N VAL A 51 -8.78 -16.22 -6.38
CA VAL A 51 -7.54 -16.97 -6.69
C VAL A 51 -7.12 -17.90 -5.55
N GLY A 52 -7.71 -17.74 -4.35
CA GLY A 52 -7.31 -18.43 -3.12
C GLY A 52 -8.30 -19.50 -2.65
N THR A 53 -8.30 -19.74 -1.34
CA THR A 53 -9.20 -20.70 -0.69
C THR A 53 -10.61 -20.11 -0.56
N ALA A 54 -11.53 -20.58 -1.40
CA ALA A 54 -12.91 -20.07 -1.45
C ALA A 54 -13.65 -20.17 -0.10
N THR A 55 -13.45 -21.26 0.65
CA THR A 55 -14.18 -21.52 1.90
C THR A 55 -13.95 -20.46 2.97
N THR A 56 -12.69 -20.06 3.19
CA THR A 56 -12.35 -19.06 4.21
C THR A 56 -12.85 -17.68 3.81
N TYR A 57 -12.75 -17.34 2.53
CA TYR A 57 -13.22 -16.05 2.02
C TYR A 57 -14.74 -15.95 2.04
N GLN A 58 -15.44 -17.01 1.64
CA GLN A 58 -16.89 -17.09 1.73
C GLN A 58 -17.37 -16.94 3.17
N ALA A 59 -16.75 -17.65 4.12
CA ALA A 59 -17.10 -17.51 5.53
C ALA A 59 -16.87 -16.08 6.05
N LYS A 60 -15.80 -15.40 5.60
CA LYS A 60 -15.52 -14.00 5.94
C LYS A 60 -16.62 -13.06 5.42
N LEU A 61 -16.99 -13.20 4.14
CA LEU A 61 -18.03 -12.38 3.51
C LEU A 61 -19.42 -12.68 4.07
N GLN A 62 -19.77 -13.94 4.26
CA GLN A 62 -21.07 -14.36 4.79
C GLN A 62 -21.29 -13.84 6.23
N ARG A 63 -20.21 -13.74 7.03
CA ARG A 63 -20.26 -13.12 8.36
C ARG A 63 -20.51 -11.61 8.30
N ARG A 64 -19.92 -10.93 7.31
CA ARG A 64 -20.08 -9.47 7.12
C ARG A 64 -21.46 -9.11 6.56
N PHE A 65 -22.02 -9.97 5.70
CA PHE A 65 -23.29 -9.78 4.99
C PHE A 65 -24.26 -10.95 5.27
N PRO A 66 -24.78 -11.07 6.50
CA PRO A 66 -25.59 -12.22 6.91
C PRO A 66 -26.96 -12.31 6.21
N THR A 67 -27.46 -11.20 5.67
CA THR A 67 -28.78 -11.12 5.01
C THR A 67 -28.77 -11.53 3.55
N THR A 68 -27.58 -11.67 2.95
CA THR A 68 -27.39 -12.04 1.54
C THR A 68 -26.74 -13.40 1.41
N LYS A 69 -27.08 -14.15 0.37
CA LYS A 69 -26.43 -15.42 0.07
C LYS A 69 -25.12 -15.16 -0.68
N VAL A 70 -23.99 -15.49 -0.06
CA VAL A 70 -22.66 -15.30 -0.66
C VAL A 70 -22.14 -16.62 -1.22
N THR A 71 -21.74 -16.60 -2.49
CA THR A 71 -21.04 -17.70 -3.16
C THR A 71 -19.68 -17.22 -3.64
N VAL A 72 -18.61 -17.88 -3.19
CA VAL A 72 -17.25 -17.63 -3.66
C VAL A 72 -16.75 -18.88 -4.38
N SER A 73 -16.25 -18.71 -5.60
CA SER A 73 -15.68 -19.82 -6.36
C SER A 73 -14.49 -19.37 -7.19
N LYS A 74 -13.67 -20.34 -7.62
CA LYS A 74 -12.60 -20.10 -8.57
C LYS A 74 -13.20 -20.05 -9.97
N LYS A 75 -12.71 -19.15 -10.83
CA LYS A 75 -13.19 -18.97 -12.21
C LYS A 75 -14.68 -18.60 -12.25
N ALA A 76 -15.13 -17.80 -11.28
CA ALA A 76 -16.52 -17.40 -11.18
C ALA A 76 -16.96 -16.54 -12.39
N ASP A 77 -16.02 -15.87 -13.06
CA ASP A 77 -16.20 -15.14 -14.31
C ASP A 77 -16.66 -16.02 -15.48
N SER A 78 -16.31 -17.30 -15.46
CA SER A 78 -16.73 -18.31 -16.45
C SER A 78 -18.06 -18.99 -16.09
N LEU A 79 -18.46 -18.91 -14.82
CA LEU A 79 -19.64 -19.60 -14.28
C LEU A 79 -20.86 -18.68 -14.19
N TYR A 80 -20.65 -17.39 -13.91
CA TYR A 80 -21.71 -16.43 -13.61
C TYR A 80 -21.60 -15.21 -14.53
N PRO A 81 -22.62 -14.92 -15.35
CA PRO A 81 -22.61 -13.75 -16.24
C PRO A 81 -22.37 -12.42 -15.50
N SER A 82 -22.89 -12.27 -14.28
CA SER A 82 -22.69 -11.08 -13.46
C SER A 82 -21.22 -10.85 -13.10
N VAL A 83 -20.49 -11.92 -12.77
CA VAL A 83 -19.06 -11.85 -12.47
C VAL A 83 -18.23 -11.65 -13.74
N SER A 84 -18.68 -12.23 -14.87
CA SER A 84 -18.09 -12.00 -16.19
C SER A 84 -18.11 -10.51 -16.56
N VAL A 85 -19.28 -9.87 -16.44
CA VAL A 85 -19.44 -8.42 -16.68
C VAL A 85 -18.58 -7.61 -15.70
N ALA A 86 -18.57 -7.96 -14.41
CA ALA A 86 -17.72 -7.28 -13.44
C ALA A 86 -16.23 -7.37 -13.81
N SER A 87 -15.77 -8.50 -14.33
CA SER A 87 -14.40 -8.71 -14.81
C SER A 87 -14.07 -7.83 -16.02
N ILE A 88 -15.00 -7.64 -16.95
CA ILE A 88 -14.85 -6.71 -18.08
C ILE A 88 -14.72 -5.28 -17.56
N CYS A 89 -15.66 -4.83 -16.70
CA CYS A 89 -15.62 -3.49 -16.12
C CYS A 89 -14.29 -3.24 -15.39
N ALA A 90 -13.84 -4.19 -14.56
CA ALA A 90 -12.59 -4.07 -13.83
C ALA A 90 -11.37 -3.92 -14.76
N LYS A 91 -11.27 -4.71 -15.83
CA LYS A 91 -10.17 -4.64 -16.79
C LYS A 91 -10.18 -3.33 -17.56
N VAL A 92 -11.33 -2.91 -18.08
CA VAL A 92 -11.45 -1.66 -18.85
C VAL A 92 -11.14 -0.45 -17.96
N THR A 93 -11.66 -0.40 -16.74
CA THR A 93 -11.36 0.67 -15.80
C THR A 93 -9.88 0.69 -15.40
N ARG A 94 -9.26 -0.48 -15.20
CA ARG A 94 -7.82 -0.57 -14.94
C ARG A 94 -7.01 0.01 -16.11
N ASP A 95 -7.31 -0.40 -17.33
CA ASP A 95 -6.53 0.01 -18.51
C ASP A 95 -6.66 1.51 -18.76
N PHE A 96 -7.86 2.06 -18.56
CA PHE A 96 -8.09 3.51 -18.57
C PHE A 96 -7.28 4.22 -17.47
N ALA A 97 -7.38 3.76 -16.22
CA ALA A 97 -6.67 4.38 -15.10
C ALA A 97 -5.15 4.31 -15.24
N LEU A 98 -4.61 3.22 -15.78
CA LEU A 98 -3.18 3.09 -16.07
C LEU A 98 -2.74 4.10 -17.12
N LYS A 99 -3.49 4.21 -18.23
CA LYS A 99 -3.19 5.19 -19.29
C LYS A 99 -3.17 6.61 -18.73
N GLU A 100 -4.18 6.98 -17.95
CA GLU A 100 -4.23 8.32 -17.34
C GLU A 100 -3.11 8.54 -16.32
N SER A 101 -2.74 7.52 -15.53
CA SER A 101 -1.60 7.60 -14.60
C SER A 101 -0.30 7.89 -15.33
N PHE A 102 -0.05 7.22 -16.45
CA PHE A 102 1.15 7.46 -17.26
C PHE A 102 1.10 8.80 -18.00
N ASN A 103 -0.06 9.23 -18.51
CA ASN A 103 -0.22 10.56 -19.11
C ASN A 103 0.16 11.67 -18.13
N LEU A 104 -0.29 11.54 -16.87
CA LEU A 104 0.03 12.48 -15.79
C LEU A 104 1.51 12.45 -15.43
N ALA A 105 2.11 11.25 -15.33
CA ALA A 105 3.53 11.09 -15.04
C ALA A 105 4.43 11.65 -16.16
N SER A 106 4.01 11.54 -17.42
CA SER A 106 4.73 12.09 -18.59
C SER A 106 4.58 13.60 -18.75
N GLY A 107 3.77 14.29 -17.93
CA GLY A 107 3.56 15.74 -18.05
C GLY A 107 2.98 16.18 -19.39
N GLY A 108 2.21 15.31 -20.07
CA GLY A 108 1.71 15.54 -21.42
C GLY A 108 2.67 15.19 -22.56
N GLY A 109 3.84 14.62 -22.25
CA GLY A 109 4.75 14.01 -23.23
C GLY A 109 4.29 12.64 -23.73
N GLU A 110 5.11 12.00 -24.56
CA GLU A 110 4.84 10.64 -25.04
C GLU A 110 4.78 9.65 -23.86
N VAL A 111 3.75 8.80 -23.84
CA VAL A 111 3.63 7.75 -22.83
C VAL A 111 4.71 6.69 -23.13
N PRO A 112 5.67 6.47 -22.21
CA PRO A 112 6.73 5.51 -22.44
C PRO A 112 6.14 4.10 -22.58
N ASN A 113 6.77 3.28 -23.44
CA ASN A 113 6.39 1.88 -23.59
C ASN A 113 6.82 1.09 -22.34
N THR A 114 5.89 0.95 -21.40
CA THR A 114 6.12 0.27 -20.12
C THR A 114 6.02 -1.25 -20.19
N GLY A 115 5.80 -1.81 -21.38
CA GLY A 115 5.43 -3.22 -21.54
C GLY A 115 4.08 -3.55 -20.88
N SER A 116 3.93 -4.78 -20.43
CA SER A 116 2.70 -5.32 -19.82
C SER A 116 2.49 -4.94 -18.36
N GLY A 117 3.53 -4.46 -17.68
CA GLY A 117 3.54 -4.15 -16.25
C GLY A 117 3.79 -5.37 -15.35
N TYR A 118 4.05 -6.55 -15.91
CA TYR A 118 4.34 -7.77 -15.13
C TYR A 118 5.85 -7.95 -14.91
N PRO A 119 6.27 -8.49 -13.75
CA PRO A 119 7.68 -8.80 -13.47
C PRO A 119 8.36 -9.72 -14.50
N GLY A 120 7.59 -10.57 -15.19
CA GLY A 120 8.11 -11.49 -16.20
C GLY A 120 8.30 -10.87 -17.60
N ASP A 121 7.91 -9.62 -17.81
CA ASP A 121 8.05 -8.95 -19.09
C ASP A 121 9.38 -8.18 -19.16
N PRO A 122 10.30 -8.53 -20.08
CA PRO A 122 11.57 -7.84 -20.24
C PRO A 122 11.42 -6.34 -20.50
N LYS A 123 10.36 -5.90 -21.18
CA LYS A 123 10.11 -4.48 -21.46
C LYS A 123 9.76 -3.72 -20.19
N SER A 124 8.96 -4.32 -19.31
CA SER A 124 8.59 -3.71 -18.03
C SER A 124 9.78 -3.61 -17.08
N VAL A 125 10.64 -4.63 -17.04
CA VAL A 125 11.88 -4.58 -16.25
C VAL A 125 12.85 -3.55 -16.81
N ALA A 126 12.99 -3.46 -18.13
CA ALA A 126 13.83 -2.45 -18.78
C ALA A 126 13.31 -1.03 -18.50
N TYR A 127 11.99 -0.82 -18.57
CA TYR A 127 11.36 0.45 -18.21
C TYR A 127 11.69 0.83 -16.77
N LEU A 128 11.44 -0.06 -15.79
CA LEU A 128 11.71 0.22 -14.38
C LEU A 128 13.17 0.62 -14.13
N LYS A 129 14.13 -0.08 -14.75
CA LYS A 129 15.56 0.27 -14.62
C LYS A 129 15.91 1.62 -15.25
N GLY A 130 15.29 1.95 -16.38
CA GLY A 130 15.57 3.18 -17.12
C GLY A 130 14.88 4.43 -16.56
N SER A 131 13.78 4.26 -15.82
CA SER A 131 12.97 5.36 -15.26
C SER A 131 13.19 5.61 -13.77
N MET A 132 14.12 4.89 -13.13
CA MET A 132 14.37 5.01 -11.70
C MET A 132 15.22 6.24 -11.39
N ASP A 133 14.70 7.11 -10.52
CA ASP A 133 15.44 8.15 -9.83
C ASP A 133 16.23 7.55 -8.65
N THR A 134 17.49 7.96 -8.49
CA THR A 134 18.39 7.38 -7.47
C THR A 134 17.99 7.71 -6.04
N LEU A 135 17.26 8.82 -5.83
CA LEU A 135 16.82 9.25 -4.50
C LEU A 135 15.35 8.89 -4.24
N PHE A 136 14.47 9.13 -5.21
CA PHE A 136 13.02 8.98 -5.05
C PHE A 136 12.48 7.66 -5.59
N GLY A 137 13.24 6.91 -6.38
CA GLY A 137 12.77 5.70 -7.06
C GLY A 137 11.85 6.04 -8.25
N TRP A 138 10.56 5.78 -8.14
CA TRP A 138 9.59 5.97 -9.22
C TRP A 138 8.39 6.84 -8.81
N GLY A 139 7.52 7.14 -9.76
CA GLY A 139 6.29 7.88 -9.52
C GLY A 139 5.16 7.03 -8.91
N CYS A 140 3.96 7.62 -8.88
CA CYS A 140 2.79 7.02 -8.26
C CYS A 140 2.19 5.83 -9.03
N GLU A 141 2.68 5.58 -10.24
CA GLU A 141 2.34 4.44 -11.10
C GLU A 141 3.00 3.13 -10.63
N THR A 142 4.09 3.22 -9.87
CA THR A 142 4.91 2.06 -9.49
C THR A 142 4.56 1.53 -8.11
N ARG A 143 4.54 0.20 -7.96
CA ARG A 143 4.30 -0.48 -6.68
C ARG A 143 5.63 -0.79 -5.99
N PHE A 144 5.96 -0.05 -4.94
CA PHE A 144 7.19 -0.23 -4.17
C PHE A 144 7.19 -1.51 -3.33
N SER A 145 6.01 -2.07 -3.04
CA SER A 145 5.87 -3.30 -2.25
C SER A 145 6.14 -4.60 -3.02
N TRP A 146 6.44 -4.53 -4.32
CA TRP A 146 6.74 -5.70 -5.14
C TRP A 146 8.21 -6.09 -5.01
N SER A 147 8.51 -7.39 -5.11
CA SER A 147 9.90 -7.87 -4.96
C SER A 147 10.84 -7.26 -6.00
N THR A 148 10.40 -7.17 -7.27
CA THR A 148 11.21 -6.60 -8.36
C THR A 148 11.61 -5.15 -8.09
N THR A 149 10.70 -4.32 -7.61
CA THR A 149 10.98 -2.90 -7.32
C THR A 149 11.80 -2.76 -6.05
N ALA A 150 11.53 -3.58 -5.03
CA ALA A 150 12.32 -3.61 -3.79
C ALA A 150 13.78 -4.05 -4.04
N GLU A 151 14.02 -5.04 -4.90
CA GLU A 151 15.36 -5.49 -5.28
C GLU A 151 16.12 -4.43 -6.08
N LEU A 152 15.45 -3.73 -7.00
CA LEU A 152 16.05 -2.65 -7.78
C LEU A 152 16.44 -1.46 -6.89
N LEU A 153 15.57 -1.06 -5.96
CA LEU A 153 15.90 0.02 -5.00
C LEU A 153 17.09 -0.34 -4.12
N LYS A 154 17.16 -1.57 -3.61
CA LYS A 154 18.29 -2.02 -2.77
C LYS A 154 19.63 -2.04 -3.51
N LYS A 155 19.60 -2.23 -4.83
CA LYS A 155 20.80 -2.43 -5.63
C LYS A 155 21.31 -1.13 -6.26
N ASP A 156 20.39 -0.36 -6.84
CA ASP A 156 20.72 0.70 -7.78
C ASP A 156 20.31 2.11 -7.26
N ALA A 157 19.65 2.22 -6.09
CA ALA A 157 19.25 3.49 -5.46
C ALA A 157 20.06 3.80 -4.18
N GLU A 158 19.98 5.04 -3.72
CA GLU A 158 20.62 5.48 -2.48
C GLU A 158 20.04 4.75 -1.25
N ALA A 159 20.91 4.40 -0.30
CA ALA A 159 20.49 3.71 0.90
C ALA A 159 19.71 4.66 1.82
N VAL A 160 18.43 4.34 2.02
CA VAL A 160 17.55 5.05 2.96
C VAL A 160 17.36 4.18 4.18
N ASP A 161 17.84 4.67 5.32
CA ASP A 161 17.59 4.05 6.62
C ASP A 161 16.25 4.56 7.16
N TRP A 162 15.35 3.63 7.43
CA TRP A 162 14.06 3.93 8.06
C TRP A 162 14.16 3.51 9.52
N PRO A 163 13.67 4.33 10.47
CA PRO A 163 13.69 3.94 11.87
C PRO A 163 12.95 2.61 12.03
N ASP A 164 13.69 1.56 12.39
CA ASP A 164 13.10 0.28 12.74
C ASP A 164 12.29 0.48 14.03
N ASN A 165 11.01 0.08 14.01
CA ASN A 165 10.17 0.10 15.21
C ASN A 165 10.58 -0.96 16.25
N ASP A 166 11.66 -1.71 15.99
CA ASP A 166 12.28 -2.66 16.90
C ASP A 166 13.44 -2.04 17.70
N ASP A 167 13.73 -0.74 17.52
CA ASP A 167 14.40 -0.02 18.58
C ASP A 167 13.44 0.01 19.78
N GLU A 168 13.74 -0.82 20.78
CA GLU A 168 13.42 -0.59 22.21
C GLU A 168 14.04 0.73 22.74
N GLY A 169 14.19 1.71 21.85
CA GLY A 169 14.88 2.98 21.95
C GLY A 169 14.02 4.14 21.48
N ASN A 170 12.68 4.00 21.45
CA ASN A 170 11.86 5.13 21.91
C ASN A 170 12.12 5.28 23.41
N GLY A 171 13.33 5.75 23.73
CA GLY A 171 13.77 6.06 25.08
C GLY A 171 12.68 6.94 25.64
N ASP A 172 11.94 6.38 26.59
CA ASP A 172 10.89 7.06 27.29
C ASP A 172 11.43 8.44 27.65
N ILE A 173 10.87 9.49 27.04
CA ILE A 173 11.29 10.86 27.32
C ILE A 173 11.09 11.14 28.82
N GLY A 174 10.15 10.42 29.45
CA GLY A 174 9.96 10.35 30.89
C GLY A 174 11.13 9.70 31.64
N ALA A 175 11.75 8.64 31.11
CA ALA A 175 12.96 8.04 31.68
C ALA A 175 14.19 8.93 31.50
N PHE A 176 14.35 9.61 30.35
CA PHE A 176 15.41 10.60 30.14
C PHE A 176 15.25 11.81 31.09
N MET A 177 14.02 12.29 31.30
CA MET A 177 13.73 13.37 32.25
C MET A 177 13.79 12.92 33.73
N SER A 178 13.50 11.66 34.02
CA SER A 178 13.61 11.06 35.37
C SER A 178 15.07 10.85 35.79
N THR A 179 15.93 10.46 34.84
CA THR A 179 17.37 10.24 35.08
C THR A 179 18.15 11.56 35.23
N SER A 180 17.51 12.70 34.95
CA SER A 180 18.09 14.04 35.17
C SER A 180 18.20 14.45 36.66
N SER A 181 17.88 13.54 37.58
CA SER A 181 18.16 13.68 39.01
C SER A 181 19.66 13.52 39.37
N ALA A 182 20.50 13.14 38.40
CA ALA A 182 21.96 13.12 38.55
C ALA A 182 22.66 14.04 37.53
N GLY A 183 22.72 15.34 37.87
CA GLY A 183 23.94 16.12 37.64
C GLY A 183 24.14 16.87 36.32
N ASN A 184 23.19 16.90 35.39
CA ASN A 184 23.27 17.82 34.23
C ASN A 184 21.97 18.58 34.03
N ASP A 185 21.92 19.77 34.64
CA ASP A 185 20.82 20.72 34.55
C ASP A 185 20.67 21.21 33.10
N VAL A 186 19.59 20.78 32.44
CA VAL A 186 19.20 21.15 31.07
C VAL A 186 19.03 22.66 30.85
N ARG A 187 19.03 23.46 31.92
CA ARG A 187 18.99 24.94 31.85
C ARG A 187 20.21 25.58 31.21
N TYR A 188 21.33 24.86 31.03
CA TYR A 188 22.58 25.42 30.49
C TYR A 188 22.86 25.06 29.02
N TRP A 189 21.89 24.49 28.29
CA TRP A 189 22.06 24.07 26.90
C TRP A 189 22.39 25.23 25.94
N PHE A 190 21.91 26.45 26.21
CA PHE A 190 22.19 27.65 25.40
C PHE A 190 23.28 28.56 26.01
N GLY A 191 24.09 28.04 26.93
CA GLY A 191 25.18 28.77 27.56
C GLY A 191 24.91 29.17 29.01
N LYS A 192 25.99 29.38 29.76
CA LYS A 192 25.94 29.84 31.15
C LYS A 192 25.85 31.38 31.16
N PRO A 193 24.95 32.00 31.94
CA PRO A 193 25.03 33.44 32.16
C PRO A 193 26.32 33.76 32.93
N ALA A 194 27.06 34.77 32.46
CA ALA A 194 28.28 35.22 33.12
C ALA A 194 27.97 35.66 34.56
N THR A 195 28.70 35.10 35.52
CA THR A 195 28.60 35.49 36.92
C THR A 195 29.44 36.73 37.19
N ALA A 196 28.97 37.59 38.09
CA ALA A 196 29.56 38.90 38.43
C ALA A 196 30.99 38.88 39.05
N ALA A 197 31.71 37.76 38.93
CA ALA A 197 33.12 37.63 39.29
C ALA A 197 34.07 37.79 38.09
N GLU A 198 33.54 38.06 36.88
CA GLU A 198 34.31 38.34 35.66
C GLU A 198 34.08 39.76 35.11
N LEU A 199 33.84 40.72 36.02
CA LEU A 199 33.94 42.16 35.75
C LEU A 199 35.00 42.79 36.67
#